data_AF-A0A9D4RMR4-F1
#
_entry.id   AF-A0A9D4RMR4-F1
#
_cell.length_a   1.000
_cell.length_b   1.000
_cell.length_c   1.000
_cell.angle_alpha   90.00
_cell.angle_beta   90.00
_cell.angle_gamma   90.00
#
_symmetry.space_group_name_H-M   'P 1'
#
loop_
_entity.id
_entity.type
_entity.pdbx_description
1 polymer ?
#
loop_
_entity_poly.entity_id
_entity_poly.type
_entity_poly.pdbx_seq_one_letter_code
_entity_poly.pdbx_strand_id
1 'polypeptide(L)' 'MCVYFFDIGKDKKACVNKLLGHSAPVLDVCFNCDESLLASCDAQGLVIIWKREGKQGVL' A
#
# COMPACT_ATOMS: atom_id res chain seq x y z
N MET A 1 -3.28 1.37 -12.28
CA MET A 1 -1.95 1.81 -11.80
C MET A 1 -1.62 1.15 -10.45
N CYS A 2 -0.46 1.43 -9.86
CA CYS A 2 0.04 0.70 -8.68
C CYS A 2 0.38 1.67 -7.55
N VAL A 3 0.34 1.19 -6.30
CA VAL A 3 0.89 1.88 -5.13
C VAL A 3 2.23 1.24 -4.75
N TYR A 4 3.24 2.05 -4.48
CA TYR A 4 4.58 1.58 -4.11
C TYR A 4 4.91 1.94 -2.67
N PHE A 5 5.57 1.02 -1.99
CA PHE A 5 6.13 1.25 -0.66
C PHE A 5 7.65 1.34 -0.75
N PHE A 6 8.20 2.40 -0.18
CA PHE A 6 9.63 2.61 -0.08
C PHE A 6 10.09 2.67 1.37
N ASP A 7 11.21 2.02 1.66
CA ASP A 7 11.93 2.10 2.92
C ASP A 7 13.11 3.07 2.73
N ILE A 8 13.01 4.23 3.36
CA ILE A 8 13.98 5.33 3.25
C ILE A 8 15.28 5.01 4.02
N GLY A 9 15.26 4.06 4.95
CA GLY A 9 16.44 3.63 5.69
C GLY A 9 17.37 2.69 4.89
N LYS A 10 16.97 2.25 3.70
CA LYS A 10 17.75 1.35 2.84
C LYS A 10 18.45 2.10 1.71
N ASP A 11 19.79 2.06 1.72
CA ASP A 11 20.62 2.62 0.65
C ASP A 11 20.46 1.89 -0.70
N LYS A 12 20.04 0.63 -0.68
CA LYS A 12 19.80 -0.19 -1.89
C LYS A 12 18.50 -0.97 -1.73
N LYS A 13 17.75 -1.12 -2.84
CA LYS A 13 16.44 -1.80 -2.86
C LYS A 13 15.43 -1.16 -1.90
N ALA A 14 15.32 0.17 -1.94
CA ALA A 14 14.37 0.93 -1.14
C ALA A 14 12.91 0.54 -1.42
N CYS A 15 12.56 0.12 -2.65
CA CYS A 15 11.21 -0.39 -2.95
C CYS A 15 10.99 -1.74 -2.25
N VAL A 16 10.11 -1.76 -1.24
CA VAL A 16 9.82 -2.94 -0.43
C VAL A 16 8.51 -3.63 -0.79
N ASN A 17 7.60 -2.94 -1.48
CA ASN A 17 6.36 -3.54 -1.95
C ASN A 17 5.74 -2.79 -3.14
N LYS A 18 4.92 -3.50 -3.91
CA LYS A 18 4.13 -2.97 -5.03
C LYS A 18 2.73 -3.58 -4.97
N LEU A 19 1.74 -2.74 -4.68
CA LEU A 19 0.34 -3.12 -4.60
C LEU A 19 -0.32 -2.93 -5.98
N LEU A 20 -0.86 -4.03 -6.51
CA LEU A 20 -1.51 -4.10 -7.83
C LEU A 20 -3.02 -4.24 -7.64
N GLY A 21 -3.83 -3.43 -8.34
CA GLY A 21 -5.28 -3.57 -8.31
C GLY A 21 -6.06 -2.48 -9.04
N HIS A 22 -5.55 -1.24 -9.06
CA HIS A 22 -6.23 -0.14 -9.75
C HIS A 22 -6.10 -0.27 -11.27
N SER A 23 -7.18 0.02 -11.99
CA SER A 23 -7.20 0.04 -13.47
C SER A 23 -6.92 1.43 -14.04
N ALA A 24 -7.05 2.48 -13.23
CA ALA A 24 -6.78 3.88 -13.59
C ALA A 24 -5.64 4.49 -12.75
N PRO A 25 -5.23 5.76 -13.00
CA PRO A 25 -4.31 6.51 -12.13
C PRO A 25 -4.81 6.59 -10.69
N VAL A 26 -3.93 6.20 -9.75
CA VAL A 26 -4.17 6.39 -8.32
C VAL A 26 -4.06 7.88 -8.04
N LEU A 27 -5.09 8.46 -7.42
CA LEU A 27 -5.17 9.89 -7.13
C LEU A 27 -4.75 10.21 -5.70
N ASP A 28 -5.01 9.31 -4.76
CA ASP A 28 -4.71 9.53 -3.35
C ASP A 28 -4.47 8.21 -2.57
N VAL A 29 -3.78 8.32 -1.44
CA VAL A 29 -3.52 7.24 -0.48
C VAL A 29 -3.59 7.76 0.96
N CYS A 30 -4.12 6.96 1.88
CA CYS A 30 -4.25 7.35 3.30
C CYS A 30 -4.09 6.15 4.23
N PHE A 31 -3.24 6.27 5.25
CA PHE A 31 -3.18 5.32 6.36
C PHE A 31 -4.28 5.60 7.36
N ASN A 32 -4.81 4.55 7.99
CA ASN A 32 -5.59 4.73 9.21
C ASN A 32 -4.66 5.06 10.40
N CYS A 33 -5.26 5.44 11.54
CA CYS A 33 -4.53 5.97 12.71
C CYS A 33 -3.43 5.02 13.25
N ASP A 34 -3.68 3.71 13.24
CA ASP A 34 -2.73 2.70 13.74
C ASP A 34 -1.86 2.07 12.63
N GLU A 35 -1.95 2.60 11.41
CA GLU A 35 -1.22 2.14 10.21
C GLU A 35 -1.42 0.65 9.86
N SER A 36 -2.45 0.00 10.40
CA SER A 36 -2.78 -1.39 10.07
C SER A 36 -3.43 -1.54 8.70
N LEU A 37 -4.04 -0.46 8.20
CA LEU A 37 -4.72 -0.39 6.90
C LEU A 37 -4.21 0.79 6.07
N LEU A 38 -4.20 0.60 4.75
CA LEU A 38 -4.03 1.67 3.77
C LEU A 38 -5.26 1.72 2.87
N ALA A 39 -5.81 2.91 2.64
CA ALA A 39 -6.78 3.16 1.59
C ALA A 39 -6.08 3.78 0.37
N SER A 40 -6.48 3.38 -0.83
CA SER A 40 -6.09 4.05 -2.08
C SER A 40 -7.30 4.18 -3.01
N CYS A 41 -7.35 5.27 -3.79
CA CYS A 41 -8.43 5.51 -4.76
C CYS A 41 -7.87 5.85 -6.15
N ASP A 42 -8.61 5.49 -7.20
CA ASP A 42 -8.26 5.87 -8.58
C ASP A 42 -9.27 6.81 -9.24
N ALA A 43 -8.87 7.33 -10.41
CA ALA A 43 -9.65 8.29 -11.19
C ALA A 43 -10.98 7.75 -11.74
N GLN A 44 -11.27 6.45 -11.61
CA GLN A 44 -12.53 5.83 -12.01
C GLN A 44 -13.42 5.51 -10.79
N GLY A 45 -13.02 5.95 -9.59
CA GLY A 45 -13.79 5.80 -8.37
C GLY A 45 -13.61 4.45 -7.67
N LEU A 46 -12.67 3.60 -8.12
CA LEU A 46 -12.35 2.38 -7.38
C LEU A 46 -11.54 2.74 -6.14
N VAL A 47 -11.98 2.24 -4.98
CA VAL A 47 -11.27 2.33 -3.70
C VAL A 47 -10.85 0.93 -3.28
N ILE A 48 -9.58 0.78 -2.87
CA ILE A 48 -9.04 -0.48 -2.36
C ILE A 48 -8.53 -0.25 -0.93
N ILE A 49 -8.87 -1.17 -0.03
CA ILE A 49 -8.34 -1.22 1.33
C ILE A 49 -7.33 -2.37 1.41
N TRP A 50 -6.10 -2.03 1.81
CA TRP A 50 -4.99 -2.95 1.96
C TRP A 50 -4.74 -3.19 3.44
N LYS A 51 -4.52 -4.45 3.82
CA LYS A 51 -4.14 -4.83 5.19
C LYS A 51 -2.71 -5.32 5.21
N ARG A 52 -1.92 -4.87 6.19
CA ARG A 52 -0.59 -5.43 6.43
C ARG A 52 -0.75 -6.88 6.90
N GLU A 53 -0.10 -7.82 6.22
CA GLU A 53 0.01 -9.19 6.73
C GLU A 53 0.98 -9.17 7.91
N GLY A 54 0.45 -9.32 9.13
CA GLY A 54 1.28 -9.55 10.30
C GLY A 54 1.98 -10.91 10.14
N LYS A 55 3.21 -11.04 10.65
CA LYS A 55 3.78 -12.39 10.83
C LYS A 55 2.76 -13.18 11.65
N GLN A 56 2.15 -14.22 11.06
CA GLN A 56 1.41 -15.19 11.85
C GLN A 56 2.39 -15.70 12.89
N GLY A 57 2.12 -15.39 14.17
CA GLY A 57 2.88 -15.97 15.26
C GLY A 57 2.80 -17.48 15.10
N VAL A 58 3.93 -18.12 14.88
CA VAL A 58 4.04 -19.56 15.01
C VAL A 58 3.70 -19.83 16.48
N LEU A 59 2.55 -20.46 16.72
CA LEU A 59 2.21 -21.05 18.01
C LEU A 59 3.12 -22.25 18.28
#